data_AF-A0AA86N267-F1
#
_entry.id   AF-A0AA86N267-F1
#
_cell.length_a   1.000
_cell.length_b   1.000
_cell.length_c   1.000
_cell.angle_alpha   90.00
_cell.angle_beta   90.00
_cell.angle_gamma   90.00
#
_symmetry.space_group_name_H-M   'P 1'
#
loop_
_entity.id
_entity.type
_entity.pdbx_description
1 polymer ?
#
loop_
_entity_poly.entity_id
_entity_poly.type
_entity_poly.pdbx_seq_one_letter_code
_entity_poly.pdbx_strand_id
1 'polypeptide(L)'
;MRFDIILAPEAIEDLRKLRANLRTAIREALETHLRHEPTKTSRSRIKRLRGLSRPQYRLRIEEVRVFYDVSGSTVEVLAIVAKSEAETWLAQFGRLE
;
A
#
# COMPACT_ATOMS: atom_id res chain seq x y z
N MET A 1 -14.02 4.71 12.68
CA MET A 1 -13.90 3.24 12.68
C MET A 1 -12.42 2.89 12.55
N ARG A 2 -11.93 1.88 13.26
CA ARG A 2 -10.51 1.47 13.21
C ARG A 2 -10.38 0.27 12.29
N PHE A 3 -9.38 0.30 11.41
CA PHE A 3 -9.03 -0.81 10.54
C PHE A 3 -7.82 -1.57 11.10
N ASP A 4 -7.87 -2.90 11.01
CA ASP A 4 -6.72 -3.74 11.27
C ASP A 4 -5.82 -3.75 10.04
N ILE A 5 -4.54 -3.48 10.24
CA ILE A 5 -3.56 -3.42 9.16
C ILE A 5 -2.73 -4.70 9.26
N ILE A 6 -2.84 -5.54 8.24
CA ILE A 6 -2.11 -6.80 8.13
C ILE A 6 -1.10 -6.65 6.98
N LEU A 7 0.16 -7.02 7.22
CA LEU A 7 1.17 -7.10 6.18
C LEU A 7 1.25 -8.53 5.67
N ALA A 8 1.14 -8.71 4.36
CA ALA A 8 1.50 -9.96 3.71
C ALA A 8 2.98 -10.30 3.99
N PRO A 9 3.38 -11.58 3.97
CA PRO A 9 4.76 -11.99 4.16
C PRO A 9 5.75 -11.23 3.26
N GLU A 10 5.38 -11.02 2.00
CA GLU A 10 6.16 -10.27 1.02
C GLU A 10 6.34 -8.81 1.45
N ALA A 11 5.28 -8.15 1.92
CA ALA A 11 5.35 -6.78 2.40
C ALA A 11 6.23 -6.63 3.67
N ILE A 12 6.32 -7.67 4.51
CA ILE A 12 7.24 -7.69 5.65
C ILE A 12 8.69 -7.72 5.15
N GLU A 13 9.00 -8.55 4.15
CA GLU A 13 10.32 -8.64 3.55
C GLU A 13 10.69 -7.35 2.80
N ASP A 14 9.74 -6.76 2.07
CA ASP A 14 9.93 -5.46 1.42
C ASP A 14 10.29 -4.40 2.47
N LEU A 15 9.53 -4.31 3.56
CA LEU A 15 9.79 -3.34 4.63
C LEU A 15 11.18 -3.55 5.26
N ARG A 16 11.63 -4.80 5.43
CA ARG A 16 12.95 -5.13 6.00
C ARG A 16 14.10 -4.61 5.13
N LYS A 17 13.95 -4.64 3.80
CA LYS A 17 14.97 -4.19 2.83
C LYS A 17 15.12 -2.67 2.76
N LEU A 18 14.17 -1.91 3.30
CA LEU A 18 14.21 -0.44 3.25
C LEU A 18 15.15 0.15 4.29
N ARG A 19 15.67 1.35 3.98
CA ARG A 19 16.45 2.18 4.91
C ARG A 19 15.60 2.56 6.12
N ALA A 20 16.25 2.77 7.26
CA ALA A 20 15.59 3.00 8.54
C ALA A 20 14.59 4.18 8.52
N ASN A 21 14.97 5.31 7.93
CA ASN A 21 14.11 6.49 7.80
C ASN A 21 12.81 6.17 7.04
N LEU A 22 12.92 5.45 5.93
CA LEU A 22 11.78 5.08 5.09
C LEU A 22 10.86 4.07 5.78
N ARG A 23 11.42 3.14 6.59
CA ARG A 23 10.62 2.24 7.43
C ARG A 23 9.78 3.01 8.44
N THR A 24 10.35 4.03 9.08
CA THR A 24 9.62 4.90 10.01
C THR A 24 8.51 5.66 9.29
N ALA A 25 8.83 6.31 8.17
CA ALA A 25 7.85 7.05 7.37
C ALA A 25 6.69 6.16 6.89
N ILE A 26 6.97 4.91 6.54
CA ILE A 26 5.92 3.96 6.16
C ILE A 26 5.03 3.61 7.36
N ARG A 27 5.61 3.26 8.51
CA ARG A 27 4.81 2.93 9.71
C ARG A 27 3.89 4.08 10.11
N GLU A 28 4.41 5.30 10.12
CA GLU A 28 3.63 6.51 10.40
C GLU A 28 2.52 6.73 9.38
N ALA A 29 2.81 6.57 8.09
CA ALA A 29 1.82 6.75 7.03
C ALA A 29 0.72 5.68 7.04
N LEU A 30 1.07 4.42 7.35
CA LEU A 30 0.08 3.34 7.53
C LEU A 30 -0.87 3.67 8.69
N GLU A 31 -0.33 4.10 9.84
CA GLU A 31 -1.14 4.49 10.99
C GLU A 31 -2.01 5.71 10.68
N THR A 32 -1.42 6.75 10.10
CA THR A 32 -2.13 8.02 9.86
C THR A 32 -3.22 7.89 8.82
N HIS A 33 -2.97 7.13 7.74
CA HIS A 33 -3.86 7.13 6.57
C HIS A 33 -4.74 5.89 6.48
N LEU A 34 -4.24 4.71 6.87
CA LEU A 34 -4.98 3.46 6.67
C LEU A 34 -5.76 3.03 7.90
N ARG A 35 -5.37 3.49 9.10
CA ARG A 35 -6.03 3.07 10.34
C ARG A 35 -7.48 3.52 10.45
N HIS A 36 -7.85 4.63 9.80
CA HIS A 36 -9.17 5.24 9.96
C HIS A 36 -9.93 5.43 8.65
N GLU A 37 -9.24 5.82 7.58
CA GLU A 37 -9.87 6.18 6.31
C GLU A 37 -9.13 5.58 5.09
N PRO A 38 -8.88 4.25 5.05
CA PRO A 38 -8.05 3.63 4.02
C PRO A 38 -8.63 3.75 2.59
N THR A 39 -9.93 4.00 2.46
CA THR A 39 -10.60 4.16 1.15
C THR A 39 -10.76 5.62 0.73
N LYS A 40 -10.36 6.59 1.56
CA LYS A 40 -10.50 8.03 1.28
C LYS A 40 -9.44 8.48 0.29
N THR A 41 -9.79 8.39 -0.98
CA THR A 41 -8.88 8.74 -2.08
C THR A 41 -8.55 10.22 -2.11
N SER A 42 -7.32 10.56 -2.50
CA SER A 42 -6.87 11.92 -2.75
C SER A 42 -5.90 11.96 -3.95
N ARG A 43 -5.79 13.12 -4.59
CA ARG A 43 -4.85 13.28 -5.73
C ARG A 43 -3.39 13.07 -5.32
N SER A 44 -3.03 13.40 -4.08
CA SER A 44 -1.65 13.34 -3.59
C SER A 44 -1.26 11.98 -3.03
N ARG A 45 -2.14 11.34 -2.24
CA ARG A 45 -1.74 10.26 -1.32
C ARG A 45 -2.33 8.90 -1.68
N ILE A 46 -3.64 8.73 -1.61
CA ILE A 46 -4.34 7.45 -1.83
C ILE A 46 -5.06 7.48 -3.18
N LYS A 47 -4.74 6.54 -4.07
CA LYS A 47 -5.44 6.38 -5.35
C LYS A 47 -6.05 4.98 -5.44
N ARG A 48 -7.34 4.89 -5.77
CA ARG A 48 -7.96 3.64 -6.22
C ARG A 48 -7.48 3.32 -7.63
N LEU A 49 -6.96 2.12 -7.83
CA LEU A 49 -6.50 1.63 -9.12
C LEU A 49 -7.72 1.19 -9.95
N ARG A 50 -7.68 1.42 -11.26
CA ARG A 50 -8.78 1.11 -12.19
C ARG A 50 -8.38 -0.07 -13.06
N GLY A 51 -9.34 -0.94 -13.39
CA GLY A 51 -9.09 -2.13 -14.20
C GLY A 51 -8.28 -3.20 -13.47
N LEU A 52 -8.20 -3.12 -12.14
CA LEU A 52 -7.54 -4.11 -11.30
C LEU A 52 -8.46 -4.50 -10.14
N SER A 53 -8.70 -5.80 -10.01
CA SER A 53 -9.39 -6.39 -8.87
C SER A 53 -8.45 -6.46 -7.65
N ARG A 54 -7.13 -6.53 -7.88
CA ARG A 54 -6.08 -6.49 -6.86
C ARG A 54 -4.73 -6.03 -7.44
N PRO A 55 -3.97 -5.17 -6.75
CA PRO A 55 -4.37 -4.35 -5.60
C PRO A 55 -5.47 -3.33 -5.96
N GLN A 56 -6.39 -3.08 -5.03
CA GLN A 56 -7.46 -2.09 -5.17
C GLN A 56 -6.95 -0.65 -5.04
N TYR A 57 -5.97 -0.43 -4.16
CA TYR A 57 -5.47 0.90 -3.82
C TYR A 57 -3.95 0.98 -3.84
N ARG A 58 -3.47 2.21 -4.02
CA ARG A 58 -2.07 2.58 -3.85
C ARG A 58 -1.94 3.82 -2.97
N LEU A 59 -1.14 3.71 -1.92
CA LEU A 59 -0.70 4.78 -1.04
C LEU A 59 0.71 5.25 -1.45
N ARG A 60 0.89 6.56 -1.62
CA ARG A 60 2.18 7.19 -1.96
C ARG A 60 2.87 7.73 -0.71
N ILE A 61 4.09 7.27 -0.45
CA ILE A 61 4.92 7.69 0.68
C ILE A 61 6.32 7.92 0.15
N GLU A 62 6.76 9.18 0.09
CA GLU A 62 8.07 9.54 -0.48
C GLU A 62 8.31 8.84 -1.84
N GLU A 63 9.41 8.11 -1.95
CA GLU A 63 9.81 7.33 -3.13
C GLU A 63 9.30 5.88 -3.13
N VAL A 64 8.29 5.56 -2.31
CA VAL A 64 7.68 4.23 -2.19
C VAL A 64 6.18 4.26 -2.48
N ARG A 65 5.67 3.14 -2.98
CA ARG A 65 4.26 2.86 -3.22
C ARG A 65 3.86 1.64 -2.42
N VAL A 66 2.87 1.82 -1.56
CA VAL A 66 2.25 0.74 -0.80
C VAL A 66 0.99 0.32 -1.53
N PHE A 67 0.91 -0.94 -1.92
CA PHE A 67 -0.24 -1.54 -2.57
C PHE A 67 -1.07 -2.31 -1.54
N TYR A 68 -2.38 -2.07 -1.51
CA TYR A 68 -3.24 -2.68 -0.51
C TYR A 68 -4.67 -2.87 -0.99
N ASP A 69 -5.34 -3.81 -0.33
CA ASP A 69 -6.77 -4.06 -0.46
C ASP A 69 -7.49 -3.70 0.84
N VAL A 70 -8.79 -3.40 0.74
CA VAL A 70 -9.66 -3.20 1.90
C VAL A 70 -10.81 -4.21 1.84
N SER A 71 -10.97 -5.00 2.89
CA SER A 71 -12.07 -5.96 3.04
C SER A 71 -12.65 -5.85 4.45
N GLY A 72 -13.93 -5.53 4.56
CA GLY A 72 -14.57 -5.27 5.86
C GLY A 72 -13.84 -4.17 6.64
N SER A 73 -13.33 -4.52 7.82
CA SER A 73 -12.52 -3.64 8.69
C SER A 73 -11.02 -3.93 8.61
N THR A 74 -10.56 -4.61 7.56
CA THR A 74 -9.16 -5.01 7.41
C THR A 74 -8.54 -4.37 6.17
N VAL A 75 -7.31 -3.90 6.35
CA VAL A 75 -6.40 -3.43 5.30
C VAL A 75 -5.31 -4.46 5.13
N GLU A 76 -5.25 -5.10 3.98
CA GLU A 76 -4.19 -6.06 3.63
C GLU A 76 -3.14 -5.34 2.79
N VAL A 77 -1.96 -5.11 3.35
CA VAL A 77 -0.80 -4.55 2.64
C VAL A 77 -0.09 -5.66 1.90
N LEU A 78 -0.10 -5.58 0.57
CA LEU A 78 0.35 -6.63 -0.32
C LEU A 78 1.83 -6.51 -0.69
N ALA A 79 2.28 -5.28 -0.94
CA ALA A 79 3.65 -5.01 -1.33
C ALA A 79 4.03 -3.56 -1.03
N ILE A 80 5.33 -3.35 -0.84
CA ILE A 80 5.94 -2.05 -0.60
C ILE A 80 7.06 -1.87 -1.62
N VAL A 81 6.79 -1.10 -2.67
CA VAL A 81 7.61 -1.09 -3.89
C VAL A 81 8.18 0.30 -4.12
N ALA A 82 9.42 0.39 -4.62
CA ALA A 82 9.98 1.67 -5.03
C ALA A 82 9.12 2.30 -6.14
N LYS A 83 9.06 3.63 -6.17
CA LYS A 83 8.30 4.39 -7.18
C LYS A 83 8.69 4.00 -8.61
N SER A 84 9.98 3.78 -8.86
CA SER A 84 10.52 3.39 -10.17
C SER A 84 10.10 1.99 -10.63
N GLU A 85 9.78 1.09 -9.70
CA GLU A 85 9.45 -0.31 -9.98
C GLU A 85 7.94 -0.58 -9.93
N ALA A 86 7.16 0.40 -9.50
CA ALA A 86 5.73 0.24 -9.23
C ALA A 86 4.91 -0.17 -10.47
N GLU A 87 5.29 0.27 -11.67
CA GLU A 87 4.60 -0.12 -12.91
C GLU A 87 4.92 -1.56 -13.30
N THR A 88 6.20 -1.94 -13.25
CA THR A 88 6.64 -3.32 -13.49
C THR A 88 5.98 -4.29 -12.51
N TRP A 89 5.94 -3.93 -11.22
CA TRP A 89 5.28 -4.75 -10.21
C TRP A 89 3.79 -4.92 -10.49
N LEU A 90 3.08 -3.84 -10.87
CA LEU A 90 1.66 -3.92 -11.22
C LEU A 90 1.42 -4.78 -12.47
N ALA A 91 2.29 -4.71 -13.47
CA ALA A 91 2.18 -5.55 -14.65
C ALA A 91 2.37 -7.04 -14.34
N GLN A 92 3.22 -7.36 -13.36
CA GLN A 92 3.52 -8.73 -12.97
C GLN A 92 2.51 -9.34 -11.99
N PHE A 93 2.05 -8.56 -11.00
CA PHE A 93 1.26 -9.07 -9.87
C PHE A 93 -0.16 -8.51 -9.80
N GLY A 94 -0.48 -7.51 -10.62
CA GLY A 94 -1.82 -6.98 -10.74
C GLY A 94 -2.77 -8.03 -11.32
N ARG A 95 -3.94 -8.17 -10.70
CA ARG A 95 -5.05 -8.96 -11.22
C ARG A 95 -6.08 -8.04 -11.84
N LEU A 96 -6.44 -8.31 -13.09
CA LEU A 96 -7.46 -7.56 -13.81
C LEU A 96 -8.86 -7.83 -13.21
N GLU A 97 -9.77 -6.88 -13.38
CA GLU A 97 -11.21 -7.05 -13.07
C GLU A 97 -11.91 -7.91 -14.13
#